data_AF-A0AAW2AGR9-F1
#
_entry.id   AF-A0AAW2AGR9-F1
#
_cell.length_a   1.000
_cell.length_b   1.000
_cell.length_c   1.000
_cell.angle_alpha   90.00
_cell.angle_beta   90.00
_cell.angle_gamma   90.00
#
_symmetry.space_group_name_H-M   'P 1'
#
loop_
_entity.id
_entity.type
_entity.pdbx_description
1 polymer ?
#
loop_
_entity_poly.entity_id
_entity_poly.type
_entity_poly.pdbx_seq_one_letter_code
_entity_poly.pdbx_strand_id
1 'polypeptide(L)'
;MNNARYLRECDFAHFSLYTRSGVLKALRALGATMAVGASTVHYRRPLCVSEAFELRSRIQRFVSCKDGMVSAVTFCKQNVLHSSPDHILQHLYKRKVEVLEFPEDLQHWINFIAASSKALRGESELDNKKNE
;
A
#
# COMPACT_ATOMS: atom_id res chain seq x y z
N MET A 1 -12.25 -17.35 -2.80
CA MET A 1 -10.99 -16.62 -3.04
C MET A 1 -9.95 -17.11 -2.04
N ASN A 2 -8.72 -17.48 -2.46
CA ASN A 2 -7.66 -17.79 -1.49
C ASN A 2 -7.03 -16.49 -0.95
N ASN A 3 -6.40 -16.56 0.23
CA ASN A 3 -5.83 -15.38 0.90
C ASN A 3 -4.78 -14.65 0.04
N ALA A 4 -3.89 -15.39 -0.62
CA ALA A 4 -2.85 -14.82 -1.49
C ALA A 4 -3.43 -14.04 -2.69
N ARG A 5 -4.61 -14.40 -3.18
CA ARG A 5 -5.21 -13.69 -4.31
C ARG A 5 -5.67 -12.29 -3.92
N TYR A 6 -6.05 -12.02 -2.67
CA TYR A 6 -6.37 -10.65 -2.24
C TYR A 6 -5.18 -9.71 -2.46
N LEU A 7 -3.98 -10.10 -2.02
CA LEU A 7 -2.76 -9.30 -2.24
C LEU A 7 -2.45 -9.12 -3.74
N ARG A 8 -2.62 -10.18 -4.54
CA ARG A 8 -2.41 -10.08 -5.99
C ARG A 8 -3.36 -9.10 -6.68
N GLU A 9 -4.66 -9.15 -6.35
CA GLU A 9 -5.65 -8.22 -6.91
C GLU A 9 -5.35 -6.78 -6.46
N CYS A 10 -4.86 -6.60 -5.22
CA CYS A 10 -4.36 -5.32 -4.72
C CYS A 10 -3.19 -4.77 -5.55
N ASP A 11 -2.23 -5.61 -5.95
CA ASP A 11 -1.12 -5.19 -6.80
C ASP A 11 -1.59 -4.75 -8.19
N PHE A 12 -2.54 -5.47 -8.79
CA PHE A 12 -3.16 -5.05 -10.05
C PHE A 12 -3.91 -3.72 -9.91
N ALA A 13 -4.63 -3.51 -8.80
CA ALA A 13 -5.30 -2.25 -8.54
C ALA A 13 -4.32 -1.09 -8.34
N HIS A 14 -3.20 -1.32 -7.65
CA HIS A 14 -2.12 -0.33 -7.55
C HIS A 14 -1.55 0.02 -8.92
N PHE A 15 -1.23 -0.99 -9.74
CA PHE A 15 -0.71 -0.79 -11.09
C PHE A 15 -1.69 0.00 -11.97
N SER A 16 -2.98 -0.36 -11.92
CA SER A 16 -4.05 0.34 -12.64
C SER A 16 -4.18 1.80 -12.18
N LEU A 17 -4.18 2.03 -10.86
CA LEU A 17 -4.24 3.38 -10.28
C LEU A 17 -3.05 4.22 -10.73
N TYR A 18 -1.81 3.71 -10.63
CA TYR A 18 -0.61 4.45 -11.00
C TYR A 18 -0.48 4.71 -12.49
N THR A 19 -0.99 3.80 -13.32
CA THR A 19 -1.03 3.99 -14.76
C THR A 19 -2.02 5.11 -15.11
N ARG A 20 -3.23 5.07 -14.54
CA ARG A 20 -4.29 6.05 -14.82
C ARG A 20 -4.02 7.44 -14.24
N SER A 21 -3.36 7.52 -13.08
CA SER A 21 -2.99 8.80 -12.45
C SER A 21 -1.72 9.42 -13.03
N GLY A 22 -0.98 8.70 -13.88
CA GLY A 22 0.29 9.16 -14.45
C GLY A 22 1.49 8.97 -13.53
N VAL A 23 1.31 8.46 -12.29
CA VAL A 23 2.40 8.17 -11.34
C VAL A 23 3.47 7.30 -11.97
N LEU A 24 3.09 6.27 -12.74
CA LEU A 24 4.07 5.40 -13.41
C LEU A 24 4.93 6.15 -14.43
N LYS A 25 4.37 7.14 -15.13
CA LYS A 25 5.13 7.99 -16.06
C LYS A 25 6.06 8.94 -15.31
N ALA A 26 5.57 9.55 -14.22
CA ALA A 26 6.37 10.44 -13.37
C ALA A 26 7.56 9.70 -12.74
N LEU A 27 7.35 8.48 -12.23
CA LEU A 27 8.44 7.64 -11.69
C LEU A 27 9.54 7.42 -12.73
N ARG A 28 9.18 7.03 -13.95
CA ARG A 28 10.14 6.85 -15.05
C ARG A 28 10.87 8.14 -15.40
N ALA A 29 10.16 9.26 -15.51
CA ALA A 29 10.75 10.55 -15.83
C ALA A 29 11.74 11.04 -14.77
N LEU A 30 11.50 10.68 -13.51
CA LEU A 30 12.34 11.05 -12.37
C LEU A 30 13.41 10.01 -12.03
N GLY A 31 13.52 8.90 -12.78
CA GLY A 31 14.43 7.80 -12.45
C GLY A 31 14.12 7.12 -11.11
N ALA A 32 12.89 7.26 -10.63
CA ALA A 32 12.43 6.74 -9.34
C ALA A 32 11.77 5.37 -9.48
N THR A 33 11.80 4.59 -8.41
CA THR A 33 11.10 3.30 -8.33
C THR A 33 10.25 3.24 -7.05
N MET A 34 9.31 2.30 -6.99
CA MET A 34 8.51 2.06 -5.79
C MET A 34 8.52 0.58 -5.43
N ALA A 35 8.62 0.29 -4.14
CA ALA A 35 8.54 -1.06 -3.60
C ALA A 35 7.54 -1.12 -2.45
N VAL A 36 6.79 -2.22 -2.36
CA VAL A 36 5.91 -2.46 -1.21
C VAL A 36 6.79 -2.79 0.00
N GLY A 37 6.71 -1.96 1.04
CA GLY A 37 7.48 -2.14 2.27
C GLY A 37 6.73 -2.88 3.37
N ALA A 38 5.39 -2.81 3.37
CA ALA A 38 4.54 -3.55 4.29
C ALA A 38 3.12 -3.66 3.72
N SER A 39 2.46 -4.78 4.00
CA SER A 39 1.05 -4.98 3.68
C SER A 39 0.36 -5.77 4.79
N THR A 40 -0.82 -5.33 5.21
CA THR A 40 -1.68 -6.10 6.12
C THR A 40 -3.06 -6.27 5.50
N VAL A 41 -3.64 -7.45 5.68
CA VAL A 41 -4.99 -7.77 5.19
C VAL A 41 -5.83 -8.20 6.37
N HIS A 42 -6.97 -7.53 6.55
CA HIS A 42 -8.00 -7.92 7.49
C HIS A 42 -9.15 -8.59 6.72
N TYR A 43 -9.22 -9.91 6.82
CA TYR A 43 -10.30 -10.71 6.24
C TYR A 43 -11.54 -10.66 7.15
N ARG A 44 -12.69 -10.32 6.59
CA ARG A 44 -13.97 -10.26 7.31
C ARG A 44 -14.91 -11.37 6.88
N ARG A 45 -14.98 -11.63 5.58
CA ARG A 45 -15.86 -12.65 4.98
C ARG A 45 -15.18 -13.33 3.80
N PRO A 46 -15.41 -14.63 3.59
CA PRO A 46 -14.93 -15.29 2.39
C PRO A 46 -15.71 -14.79 1.16
N LEU A 47 -14.99 -14.47 0.08
CA LEU A 47 -15.58 -14.41 -1.26
C LEU A 47 -15.66 -15.83 -1.82
N CYS A 48 -16.84 -16.26 -2.25
CA CYS A 48 -17.06 -17.56 -2.84
C CYS A 48 -16.34 -17.70 -4.20
N VAL A 49 -16.23 -18.93 -4.70
CA VAL A 49 -15.73 -19.17 -6.06
C VAL A 49 -16.67 -18.47 -7.05
N SER A 50 -16.10 -17.84 -8.08
CA SER A 50 -16.79 -17.04 -9.11
C SER A 50 -17.67 -15.89 -8.61
N GLU A 51 -17.54 -15.49 -7.34
CA GLU A 51 -18.23 -14.31 -6.82
C GLU A 51 -17.56 -13.03 -7.33
N ALA A 52 -18.37 -12.17 -7.96
CA ALA A 52 -17.91 -10.86 -8.40
C ALA A 52 -17.70 -9.94 -7.19
N PHE A 53 -16.67 -9.09 -7.26
CA PHE A 53 -16.36 -8.11 -6.24
C PHE A 53 -15.86 -6.81 -6.88
N GLU A 54 -16.03 -5.72 -6.14
CA GLU A 54 -15.49 -4.40 -6.46
C GLU A 54 -14.28 -4.14 -5.55
N LEU A 55 -13.16 -3.67 -6.13
CA LEU A 55 -11.99 -3.25 -5.38
C LEU A 55 -11.88 -1.73 -5.35
N ARG A 56 -12.11 -1.13 -4.19
CA ARG A 56 -12.05 0.32 -3.98
C ARG A 56 -10.67 0.72 -3.50
N SER A 57 -10.00 1.66 -4.17
CA SER A 57 -8.55 1.88 -4.08
C SER A 57 -8.06 2.96 -3.10
N ARG A 58 -8.93 3.75 -2.45
CA ARG A 58 -8.50 4.77 -1.45
C ARG A 58 -7.90 4.13 -0.20
N ILE A 59 -8.61 3.14 0.33
CA ILE A 59 -8.12 2.09 1.23
C ILE A 59 -8.65 0.83 0.56
N GLN A 60 -7.77 -0.12 0.24
CA GLN A 60 -8.10 -1.26 -0.60
C GLN A 60 -9.17 -2.14 0.05
N ARG A 61 -10.42 -1.94 -0.36
CA ARG A 61 -11.58 -2.66 0.16
C ARG A 61 -12.15 -3.56 -0.91
N PHE A 62 -12.27 -4.84 -0.57
CA PHE A 62 -12.98 -5.83 -1.36
C PHE A 62 -14.44 -5.79 -0.94
N VAL A 63 -15.31 -5.36 -1.84
CA VAL A 63 -16.76 -5.30 -1.62
C VAL A 63 -17.40 -6.37 -2.48
N SER A 64 -18.15 -7.29 -1.88
CA SER A 64 -18.90 -8.28 -2.65
C SER A 64 -19.97 -7.59 -3.49
N CYS A 65 -20.08 -7.96 -4.77
CA CYS A 65 -21.16 -7.48 -5.62
C CYS A 65 -22.50 -8.21 -5.34
N LYS A 66 -22.47 -9.30 -4.58
CA LYS A 66 -23.66 -10.09 -4.24
C LYS A 66 -24.51 -9.40 -3.17
N ASP A 67 -23.87 -8.91 -2.10
CA ASP A 67 -24.55 -8.34 -0.93
C ASP A 67 -24.06 -6.93 -0.56
N GLY A 68 -23.08 -6.38 -1.28
CA GLY A 68 -22.51 -5.06 -1.01
C GLY A 68 -21.62 -5.00 0.23
N MET A 69 -21.29 -6.14 0.84
CA MET A 69 -20.58 -6.19 2.11
C MET A 69 -19.07 -6.21 1.90
N VAL A 70 -18.32 -5.62 2.84
CA VAL A 70 -16.85 -5.61 2.79
C VAL A 70 -16.31 -6.98 3.22
N SER A 71 -15.71 -7.69 2.28
CA SER A 71 -15.09 -9.01 2.48
C SER A 71 -13.68 -8.92 3.07
N ALA A 72 -12.90 -7.93 2.67
CA ALA A 72 -11.56 -7.70 3.20
C ALA A 72 -11.15 -6.23 3.08
N VAL A 73 -10.27 -5.79 3.99
CA VAL A 73 -9.61 -4.47 3.97
C VAL A 73 -8.11 -4.68 3.96
N THR A 74 -7.41 -3.97 3.09
CA THR A 74 -5.95 -4.05 2.95
C THR A 74 -5.34 -2.67 3.16
N PHE A 75 -4.29 -2.62 3.99
CA PHE A 75 -3.38 -1.50 4.07
C PHE A 75 -2.05 -1.88 3.43
N CYS A 76 -1.47 -0.95 2.66
CA CYS A 76 -0.22 -1.17 1.97
C CYS A 76 0.64 0.09 2.07
N LYS A 77 1.91 -0.10 2.43
CA LYS A 77 2.93 0.96 2.49
C LYS A 77 3.81 0.79 1.28
N GLN A 78 3.86 1.82 0.45
CA GLN A 78 4.80 1.89 -0.66
C GLN A 78 5.94 2.85 -0.33
N ASN A 79 7.16 2.35 -0.52
CA ASN A 79 8.37 3.13 -0.36
C ASN A 79 8.80 3.61 -1.74
N VAL A 80 8.95 4.92 -1.89
CA VAL A 80 9.59 5.52 -3.06
C VAL A 80 11.11 5.43 -2.87
N LEU A 81 11.81 4.96 -3.88
CA LEU A 81 13.26 4.86 -3.94
C LEU A 81 13.81 5.83 -4.99
N HIS A 82 15.01 6.33 -4.77
CA HIS A 82 15.72 7.28 -5.64
C HIS A 82 15.00 8.62 -5.88
N SER A 83 13.93 8.90 -5.12
CA SER A 83 13.18 10.17 -5.09
C SER A 83 12.34 10.24 -3.81
N SER A 84 11.44 11.22 -3.70
CA SER A 84 10.46 11.33 -2.62
C SER A 84 9.02 11.36 -3.17
N PRO A 85 8.02 10.96 -2.36
CA PRO A 85 6.61 11.11 -2.72
C PRO A 85 6.26 12.56 -3.11
N ASP A 86 6.77 13.55 -2.37
CA ASP A 86 6.53 14.96 -2.66
C ASP A 86 7.04 15.39 -4.03
N HIS A 87 8.24 14.93 -4.41
CA HIS A 87 8.82 15.26 -5.72
C HIS A 87 8.01 14.65 -6.88
N ILE A 88 7.51 13.43 -6.71
CA ILE A 88 6.60 12.79 -7.68
C ILE A 88 5.29 13.59 -7.79
N LEU A 89 4.69 13.97 -6.67
CA LEU A 89 3.44 14.73 -6.65
C LEU A 89 3.62 16.12 -7.27
N GLN A 90 4.74 16.79 -6.98
CA GLN A 90 5.08 18.08 -7.58
C GLN A 90 5.27 17.96 -9.09
N HIS A 91 5.92 16.90 -9.58
CA HIS A 91 6.06 16.65 -11.02
C HIS A 91 4.71 16.43 -11.70
N LEU A 92 3.79 15.69 -11.06
CA LEU A 92 2.46 15.38 -11.61
C LEU A 92 1.53 16.58 -11.64
N TYR A 93 1.42 17.29 -10.51
CA TYR A 93 0.38 18.31 -10.33
C TYR A 93 0.90 19.73 -10.49
N LYS A 94 2.23 19.93 -10.60
CA LYS A 94 2.90 21.23 -10.69
C LYS A 94 2.51 22.20 -9.56
N ARG A 95 2.05 21.66 -8.44
CA ARG A 95 1.64 22.38 -7.23
C ARG A 95 1.95 21.53 -6.01
N LYS A 96 2.05 22.17 -4.84
CA LYS A 96 2.11 21.46 -3.57
C LYS A 96 0.75 20.79 -3.34
N VAL A 97 0.75 19.48 -3.13
CA VAL A 97 -0.45 18.73 -2.78
C VAL A 97 -0.54 18.71 -1.26
N GLU A 98 -1.70 19.08 -0.72
CA GLU A 98 -1.94 19.01 0.71
C GLU A 98 -2.14 17.56 1.14
N VAL A 99 -1.53 17.22 2.27
CA VAL A 99 -1.73 15.92 2.89
C VAL A 99 -3.10 15.92 3.55
N LEU A 100 -3.96 14.99 3.14
CA LEU A 100 -5.27 14.78 3.76
C LEU A 100 -5.09 14.20 5.16
N GLU A 101 -6.01 14.53 6.08
CA GLU A 101 -6.03 13.90 7.40
C GLU A 101 -6.22 12.39 7.27
N PHE A 102 -5.37 11.64 7.99
CA PHE A 102 -5.45 10.20 8.03
C PHE A 102 -6.61 9.77 8.95
N PRO A 103 -7.46 8.82 8.52
CA PRO A 103 -8.35 8.10 9.43
C PRO A 103 -7.58 7.49 10.60
N GLU A 104 -8.19 7.45 11.79
CA GLU A 104 -7.56 6.98 13.03
C GLU A 104 -7.01 5.55 12.91
N ASP A 105 -7.74 4.65 12.26
CA ASP A 105 -7.31 3.27 12.01
C ASP A 105 -6.03 3.21 11.16
N LEU A 106 -5.94 4.05 10.13
CA LEU A 106 -4.74 4.18 9.32
C LEU A 106 -3.56 4.74 10.12
N GLN A 107 -3.81 5.71 11.01
CA GLN A 107 -2.76 6.28 11.86
C GLN A 107 -2.20 5.23 12.83
N HIS A 108 -3.06 4.42 13.46
CA HIS A 108 -2.62 3.30 14.30
C HIS A 108 -1.81 2.29 13.51
N TRP A 109 -2.23 1.96 12.30
CA TRP A 109 -1.49 1.04 11.43
C TRP A 109 -0.12 1.61 11.04
N ILE A 110 -0.02 2.89 10.68
CA ILE A 110 1.26 3.56 10.40
C ILE A 110 2.20 3.46 11.61
N ASN A 111 1.69 3.76 12.81
CA ASN A 111 2.45 3.69 14.05
C ASN A 111 2.94 2.26 14.34
N PHE A 112 2.09 1.26 14.12
CA PHE A 112 2.45 -0.16 14.24
C PHE A 112 3.59 -0.54 13.29
N ILE A 113 3.48 -0.19 12.00
CA ILE A 113 4.53 -0.47 11.00
C ILE A 113 5.84 0.27 11.34
N ALA A 114 5.76 1.50 11.84
CA ALA A 114 6.93 2.27 12.25
C ALA A 114 7.65 1.63 13.46
N ALA A 115 6.90 1.19 14.47
CA ALA A 115 7.44 0.49 15.63
C ALA A 115 8.10 -0.84 15.22
N SER A 116 7.43 -1.64 14.39
CA SER A 116 7.99 -2.89 13.84
C SER A 116 9.27 -2.65 13.04
N SER A 117 9.30 -1.62 12.19
CA SER A 117 10.50 -1.27 11.42
C SER A 117 11.68 -0.86 12.32
N LYS A 118 11.42 -0.14 13.42
CA LYS A 118 12.44 0.27 14.38
C LYS A 118 13.03 -0.93 15.11
N ALA A 119 12.19 -1.88 15.52
CA ALA A 119 12.64 -3.10 16.19
C ALA A 119 13.58 -3.92 15.28
N LEU A 120 13.19 -4.15 14.03
CA LEU A 120 14.00 -4.90 13.06
C LEU A 120 15.37 -4.25 12.77
N ARG A 121 15.44 -2.93 12.77
CA ARG A 121 16.73 -2.22 12.64
C ARG A 121 17.62 -2.46 13.86
N GLY A 122 17.05 -2.38 15.06
CA GLY A 122 17.78 -2.66 16.29
C GLY A 122 18.32 -4.09 16.35
N GLU A 123 17.54 -5.08 15.90
CA GLU A 123 17.98 -6.47 15.77
C GLU A 123 19.16 -6.61 14.81
N SER A 124 19.11 -5.95 13.64
CA SER A 124 20.20 -6.00 12.66
C SER A 124 21.52 -5.39 13.15
N GLU A 125 21.46 -4.31 13.94
CA GLU A 125 22.65 -3.67 14.53
C GLU A 125 23.30 -4.55 15.62
N LEU A 126 22.50 -5.33 16.35
CA LEU A 126 22.98 -6.27 17.36
C LEU A 126 23.65 -7.49 16.73
N ASP A 127 23.11 -8.01 15.62
CA ASP A 127 23.70 -9.14 14.91
C ASP A 127 25.03 -8.79 14.22
N ASN A 128 25.16 -7.59 13.65
CA ASN A 128 26.43 -7.13 13.08
C ASN A 128 27.55 -7.05 14.15
N LYS A 129 27.23 -6.59 15.37
CA LYS A 129 28.20 -6.51 16.47
C LYS A 129 28.61 -7.86 17.07
N LYS A 130 27.82 -8.92 16.87
CA LYS A 130 28.16 -10.28 17.32
C LYS A 130 29.07 -11.04 16.35
N ASN A 131 29.08 -10.60 15.09
CA ASN A 131 29.83 -11.24 14.00
C ASN A 131 31.16 -10.53 13.68
N GLU A 132 31.51 -9.47 14.43
CA GLU A 132 32.84 -8.84 14.50
C GLU A 132 33.63 -9.37 15.71
#